data_AF-A0A9N8MTH7-F1
#
_entry.id   AF-A0A9N8MTH7-F1
#
_cell.length_a   1.000
_cell.length_b   1.000
_cell.length_c   1.000
_cell.angle_alpha   90.00
_cell.angle_beta   90.00
_cell.angle_gamma   90.00
#
_symmetry.space_group_name_H-M   'P 1'
#
loop_
_entity.id
_entity.type
_entity.pdbx_description
1 polymer ?
#
loop_
_entity_poly.entity_id
_entity_poly.type
_entity_poly.pdbx_seq_one_letter_code
_entity_poly.pdbx_strand_id
1 'polypeptide(L)'
;MTDTPLPSSNTAADSTTEGASNIHETPPEHLEEAQPETLHEPRLWRDDGWTARVIKNEDDEGWAVEMIKDGEAEPALVGPWTMGRNKKDPKPLDTSAFNTLVKTASEVLRRHEQQLRAQLHKEVRVASADGNDELDITLDIVPDEIEPYALLTALDTFGEQLAQVQVAPNFKLSKASAAAWVENEFRRPG
;
A
#
# COMPACT_ATOMS: atom_id res chain seq x y z
N MET A 1 -33.28 80.26 -14.21
CA MET A 1 -33.32 81.57 -13.51
C MET A 1 -33.23 81.29 -12.04
N THR A 2 -32.27 81.95 -11.38
CA THR A 2 -32.14 82.24 -9.94
C THR A 2 -32.09 81.07 -8.95
N ASP A 3 -30.96 80.82 -8.30
CA ASP A 3 -30.34 81.56 -7.16
C ASP A 3 -30.83 81.05 -5.78
N THR A 4 -29.84 80.73 -4.97
CA THR A 4 -29.74 80.10 -3.62
C THR A 4 -30.26 81.07 -2.52
N PRO A 5 -30.71 80.67 -1.28
CA PRO A 5 -29.78 80.27 -0.20
C PRO A 5 -30.26 79.31 0.93
N LEU A 6 -29.25 78.65 1.55
CA LEU A 6 -29.16 78.04 2.90
C LEU A 6 -29.01 79.14 4.01
N PRO A 7 -28.76 78.92 5.34
CA PRO A 7 -28.42 77.70 6.13
C PRO A 7 -29.03 77.59 7.57
N SER A 8 -28.59 76.57 8.33
CA SER A 8 -28.39 76.46 9.82
C SER A 8 -29.19 75.28 10.42
N SER A 9 -28.63 74.31 11.18
CA SER A 9 -27.48 74.33 12.10
C SER A 9 -26.90 72.91 12.32
N ASN A 10 -25.56 72.83 12.41
CA ASN A 10 -24.70 72.16 13.43
C ASN A 10 -25.27 70.96 14.26
N THR A 11 -24.54 69.89 14.61
CA THR A 11 -23.09 69.65 14.76
C THR A 11 -22.82 68.18 15.18
N ALA A 12 -21.61 67.69 14.85
CA ALA A 12 -20.84 66.54 15.41
C ALA A 12 -21.31 65.11 15.05
N ALA A 13 -20.48 64.16 14.61
CA ALA A 13 -19.03 64.03 14.42
C ALA A 13 -18.81 63.02 13.25
N ASP A 14 -17.96 63.27 12.26
CA ASP A 14 -16.51 62.91 12.19
C ASP A 14 -16.26 61.39 12.44
N SER A 15 -15.58 60.60 11.61
CA SER A 15 -15.00 60.76 10.29
C SER A 15 -14.56 59.37 9.80
N THR A 16 -14.69 59.16 8.48
CA THR A 16 -13.66 58.57 7.60
C THR A 16 -13.28 57.08 7.69
N THR A 17 -13.23 56.51 6.47
CA THR A 17 -12.33 55.44 5.96
C THR A 17 -13.04 54.20 5.41
N GLU A 18 -13.36 54.29 4.11
CA GLU A 18 -12.94 53.38 3.04
C GLU A 18 -12.80 51.87 3.32
N GLY A 19 -13.55 51.11 2.52
CA GLY A 19 -13.01 50.02 1.69
C GLY A 19 -12.27 48.89 2.38
N ALA A 20 -12.97 47.77 2.63
CA ALA A 20 -12.32 46.47 2.62
C ALA A 20 -13.31 45.39 2.18
N SER A 21 -12.88 44.69 1.15
CA SER A 21 -13.43 43.49 0.53
C SER A 21 -14.01 42.49 1.53
N ASN A 22 -15.14 41.91 1.13
CA ASN A 22 -15.75 40.75 1.78
C ASN A 22 -14.77 39.57 1.74
N ILE A 23 -13.98 39.40 2.81
CA ILE A 23 -13.20 38.19 3.05
C ILE A 23 -14.16 37.21 3.73
N HIS A 24 -14.65 36.24 2.95
CA HIS A 24 -15.35 35.08 3.48
C HIS A 24 -14.28 34.21 4.16
N GLU A 25 -14.18 34.33 5.48
CA GLU A 25 -13.30 33.52 6.31
C GLU A 25 -13.90 32.11 6.40
N THR A 26 -13.54 31.25 5.45
CA THR A 26 -13.85 29.81 5.51
C THR A 26 -13.07 29.21 6.68
N PRO A 27 -13.72 28.54 7.65
CA PRO A 27 -13.03 27.85 8.73
C PRO A 27 -12.07 26.79 8.15
N PRO A 28 -10.96 26.47 8.83
CA PRO A 28 -9.97 25.55 8.32
C PRO A 28 -10.61 24.17 8.12
N GLU A 29 -10.44 23.61 6.92
CA GLU A 29 -10.70 22.22 6.61
C GLU A 29 -9.89 21.35 7.58
N HIS A 30 -10.51 20.97 8.70
CA HIS A 30 -10.13 19.77 9.41
C HIS A 30 -10.38 18.62 8.44
N LEU A 31 -9.32 18.16 7.78
CA LEU A 31 -9.23 16.82 7.23
C LEU A 31 -9.37 15.87 8.42
N GLU A 32 -10.61 15.63 8.85
CA GLU A 32 -10.94 14.50 9.70
C GLU A 32 -10.51 13.27 8.91
N GLU A 33 -9.37 12.70 9.29
CA GLU A 33 -9.08 11.30 9.05
C GLU A 33 -10.30 10.53 9.53
N ALA A 34 -11.18 10.18 8.60
CA ALA A 34 -12.39 9.42 8.88
C ALA A 34 -11.93 8.08 9.46
N GLN A 35 -11.88 8.01 10.78
CA GLN A 35 -11.65 6.77 11.49
C GLN A 35 -12.73 5.80 10.97
N PRO A 36 -12.35 4.64 10.40
CA PRO A 36 -13.32 3.74 9.83
C PRO A 36 -14.32 3.36 10.91
N GLU A 37 -15.57 3.83 10.76
CA GLU A 37 -16.62 3.55 11.73
C GLU A 37 -16.82 2.04 11.82
N THR A 38 -16.87 1.53 13.05
CA THR A 38 -17.20 0.13 13.29
C THR A 38 -18.65 -0.12 12.88
N LEU A 39 -18.84 -1.03 11.93
CA LEU A 39 -20.15 -1.30 11.33
C LEU A 39 -20.37 -2.80 11.28
N HIS A 40 -21.48 -3.28 11.85
CA HIS A 40 -21.81 -4.70 11.93
C HIS A 40 -23.23 -4.97 11.40
N GLU A 41 -23.35 -5.08 10.08
CA GLU A 41 -24.59 -5.40 9.39
C GLU A 41 -24.60 -6.85 8.87
N PRO A 42 -25.76 -7.47 8.58
CA PRO A 42 -25.81 -8.86 8.11
C PRO A 42 -24.96 -9.18 6.87
N ARG A 43 -24.65 -8.20 6.02
CA ARG A 43 -23.88 -8.37 4.77
C ARG A 43 -22.64 -7.47 4.66
N LEU A 44 -22.44 -6.58 5.62
CA LEU A 44 -21.34 -5.62 5.60
C LEU A 44 -20.79 -5.51 7.01
N TRP A 45 -19.52 -5.87 7.19
CA TRP A 45 -18.81 -5.64 8.45
C TRP A 45 -17.61 -4.74 8.17
N ARG A 46 -17.35 -3.77 9.03
CA ARG A 46 -16.13 -2.97 9.06
C ARG A 46 -15.62 -2.90 10.48
N ASP A 47 -14.44 -3.46 10.71
CA ASP A 47 -13.78 -3.47 12.02
C ASP A 47 -12.29 -3.79 11.85
N ASP A 48 -11.45 -3.41 12.81
CA ASP A 48 -10.01 -3.74 12.86
C ASP A 48 -9.21 -3.46 11.57
N GLY A 49 -9.58 -2.43 10.80
CA GLY A 49 -8.91 -2.10 9.53
C GLY A 49 -9.31 -3.01 8.36
N TRP A 50 -10.43 -3.72 8.48
CA TRP A 50 -10.95 -4.64 7.48
C TRP A 50 -12.43 -4.37 7.19
N THR A 51 -12.78 -4.44 5.91
CA THR A 51 -14.17 -4.41 5.44
C THR A 51 -14.51 -5.76 4.79
N ALA A 52 -15.52 -6.45 5.32
CA ALA A 52 -16.10 -7.67 4.77
C ALA A 52 -17.43 -7.35 4.07
N ARG A 53 -17.56 -7.71 2.79
CA ARG A 53 -18.79 -7.51 1.99
C ARG A 53 -19.31 -8.82 1.45
N VAL A 54 -20.56 -9.14 1.75
CA VAL A 54 -21.24 -10.29 1.16
C VAL A 54 -21.98 -9.86 -0.11
N ILE A 55 -21.47 -10.29 -1.24
CA ILE A 55 -21.96 -9.95 -2.58
C ILE A 55 -22.54 -11.18 -3.28
N LYS A 56 -23.34 -10.95 -4.31
CA LYS A 56 -23.77 -12.05 -5.18
C LYS A 56 -22.55 -12.49 -6.01
N ASN A 57 -22.29 -13.80 -6.08
CA ASN A 57 -21.20 -14.30 -6.92
C ASN A 57 -21.60 -14.15 -8.40
N GLU A 58 -20.71 -13.59 -9.21
CA GLU A 58 -20.94 -13.42 -10.66
C GLU A 58 -20.64 -14.72 -11.43
N ASP A 59 -19.76 -15.56 -10.89
CA ASP A 59 -19.28 -16.77 -11.56
C ASP A 59 -20.09 -18.04 -11.20
N ASP A 60 -20.88 -18.02 -10.13
CA ASP A 60 -21.66 -19.17 -9.65
C ASP A 60 -23.07 -18.79 -9.15
N GLU A 61 -23.97 -19.78 -9.06
CA GLU A 61 -25.26 -19.65 -8.34
C GLU A 61 -25.02 -19.60 -6.82
N GLY A 62 -24.60 -18.43 -6.31
CA GLY A 62 -24.28 -18.29 -4.89
C GLY A 62 -23.95 -16.87 -4.42
N TRP A 63 -23.43 -16.81 -3.20
CA TRP A 63 -22.90 -15.60 -2.59
C TRP A 63 -21.38 -15.74 -2.49
N ALA A 64 -20.69 -14.61 -2.52
CA ALA A 64 -19.27 -14.50 -2.23
C ALA A 64 -19.07 -13.50 -1.09
N VAL A 65 -17.94 -13.62 -0.42
CA VAL A 65 -17.47 -12.63 0.55
C VAL A 65 -16.18 -12.04 0.05
N GLU A 66 -16.13 -10.72 0.00
CA GLU A 66 -14.93 -9.94 -0.28
C GLU A 66 -14.37 -9.43 1.04
N MET A 67 -13.06 -9.60 1.22
CA MET A 67 -12.31 -9.04 2.34
C MET A 67 -11.35 -8.00 1.80
N ILE A 68 -11.54 -6.76 2.23
CA ILE A 68 -10.74 -5.62 1.80
C ILE A 68 -10.06 -5.04 3.03
N LYS A 69 -8.76 -4.79 2.92
CA LYS A 69 -8.00 -4.08 3.95
C LYS A 69 -8.19 -2.59 3.73
N ASP A 70 -8.42 -1.84 4.79
CA ASP A 70 -8.65 -0.40 4.68
C ASP A 70 -7.44 0.29 4.03
N GLY A 71 -7.72 1.18 3.07
CA GLY A 71 -6.70 1.83 2.25
C GLY A 71 -6.35 1.08 0.95
N GLU A 72 -6.74 -0.19 0.80
CA GLU A 72 -6.57 -0.95 -0.44
C GLU A 72 -7.79 -0.77 -1.36
N ALA A 73 -7.54 -0.59 -2.66
CA ALA A 73 -8.61 -0.52 -3.65
C ALA A 73 -9.18 -1.91 -3.99
N GLU A 74 -8.34 -2.93 -3.94
CA GLU A 74 -8.67 -4.30 -4.33
C GLU A 74 -8.91 -5.21 -3.10
N PRO A 75 -9.81 -6.19 -3.20
CA PRO A 75 -10.01 -7.16 -2.13
C PRO A 75 -8.79 -8.08 -2.01
N ALA A 76 -8.30 -8.24 -0.77
CA ALA A 76 -7.24 -9.18 -0.43
C ALA A 76 -7.69 -10.65 -0.62
N LEU A 77 -8.99 -10.92 -0.48
CA LEU A 77 -9.58 -12.24 -0.64
C LEU A 77 -11.01 -12.10 -1.14
N VAL A 78 -11.36 -12.84 -2.18
CA VAL A 78 -12.74 -13.11 -2.58
C VAL A 78 -12.97 -14.61 -2.50
N GLY A 79 -13.99 -15.03 -1.76
CA GLY A 79 -14.25 -16.45 -1.54
C GLY A 79 -15.73 -16.79 -1.52
N PRO A 80 -16.10 -18.06 -1.77
CA PRO A 80 -17.49 -18.49 -1.72
C PRO A 80 -18.06 -18.26 -0.31
N TRP A 81 -19.30 -17.75 -0.26
CA TRP A 81 -20.02 -17.52 0.97
C TRP A 81 -21.27 -18.40 1.08
N THR A 82 -21.54 -18.84 2.30
CA THR A 82 -22.60 -19.82 2.54
C THR A 82 -23.98 -19.16 2.41
N MET A 83 -24.89 -19.83 1.70
CA MET A 83 -26.29 -19.43 1.63
C MET A 83 -26.99 -19.70 2.97
N GLY A 84 -27.81 -18.76 3.41
CA GLY A 84 -28.52 -18.79 4.67
C GLY A 84 -29.65 -19.82 4.70
N ARG A 85 -30.31 -19.92 5.85
CA ARG A 85 -31.33 -20.95 6.12
C ARG A 85 -32.50 -20.95 5.12
N ASN A 86 -32.85 -19.79 4.56
CA ASN A 86 -33.93 -19.67 3.58
C ASN A 86 -33.52 -20.05 2.15
N LYS A 87 -32.28 -20.52 1.94
CA LYS A 87 -31.72 -20.96 0.66
C LYS A 87 -31.81 -19.91 -0.46
N LYS A 88 -31.85 -18.63 -0.09
CA LYS A 88 -31.91 -17.51 -1.04
C LYS A 88 -30.97 -16.39 -0.61
N ASP A 89 -31.10 -15.96 0.64
CA ASP A 89 -30.26 -14.93 1.24
C ASP A 89 -28.96 -15.54 1.75
N PRO A 90 -27.86 -14.77 1.84
CA PRO A 90 -26.62 -15.28 2.40
C PRO A 90 -26.78 -15.51 3.90
N LYS A 91 -25.93 -16.38 4.47
CA LYS A 91 -25.78 -16.46 5.92
C LYS A 91 -25.33 -15.07 6.43
N PRO A 92 -25.95 -14.51 7.48
CA PRO A 92 -25.50 -13.25 8.06
C PRO A 92 -24.03 -13.36 8.51
N LEU A 93 -23.26 -12.30 8.30
CA LEU A 93 -21.96 -12.16 8.93
C LEU A 93 -22.13 -12.08 10.45
N ASP A 94 -21.29 -12.85 11.14
CA ASP A 94 -21.18 -12.89 12.59
C ASP A 94 -19.71 -12.68 12.99
N THR A 95 -19.46 -12.31 14.25
CA THR A 95 -18.11 -11.99 14.74
C THR A 95 -17.11 -13.13 14.51
N SER A 96 -17.55 -14.39 14.69
CA SER A 96 -16.66 -15.54 14.52
C SER A 96 -16.24 -15.71 13.06
N ALA A 97 -17.20 -15.52 12.14
CA ALA A 97 -16.95 -15.63 10.72
C ALA A 97 -16.08 -14.47 10.23
N PHE A 98 -16.36 -13.24 10.66
CA PHE A 98 -15.54 -12.07 10.36
C PHE A 98 -14.08 -12.25 10.82
N ASN A 99 -13.85 -12.64 12.07
CA ASN A 99 -12.50 -12.87 12.60
C ASN A 99 -11.74 -13.97 11.86
N THR A 100 -12.45 -14.98 11.35
CA THR A 100 -11.84 -16.04 10.53
C THR A 100 -11.42 -15.48 9.17
N LEU A 101 -12.29 -14.70 8.53
CA LEU A 101 -12.00 -14.07 7.25
C LEU A 101 -10.83 -13.09 7.34
N VAL A 102 -10.76 -12.28 8.39
CA VAL A 102 -9.63 -11.37 8.66
C VAL A 102 -8.31 -12.12 8.71
N LYS A 103 -8.26 -13.25 9.43
CA LYS A 103 -7.05 -14.10 9.52
C LYS A 103 -6.66 -14.66 8.16
N THR A 104 -7.63 -15.19 7.40
CA THR A 104 -7.35 -15.76 6.08
C THR A 104 -6.88 -14.70 5.10
N ALA A 105 -7.55 -13.54 5.04
CA ALA A 105 -7.18 -12.45 4.14
C ALA A 105 -5.80 -11.85 4.50
N SER A 106 -5.51 -11.69 5.80
CA SER A 106 -4.18 -11.27 6.28
C SER A 106 -3.09 -12.24 5.84
N GLU A 107 -3.35 -13.55 5.92
CA GLU A 107 -2.40 -14.57 5.47
C GLU A 107 -2.19 -14.56 3.95
N VAL A 108 -3.24 -14.27 3.17
CA VAL A 108 -3.12 -14.11 1.71
C VAL A 108 -2.19 -12.95 1.38
N LEU A 109 -2.39 -11.78 1.99
CA LEU A 109 -1.50 -10.62 1.79
C LEU A 109 -0.07 -10.94 2.19
N ARG A 110 0.13 -11.51 3.39
CA ARG A 110 1.46 -11.90 3.89
C ARG A 110 2.16 -12.87 2.93
N ARG A 111 1.42 -13.86 2.42
CA ARG A 111 1.94 -14.83 1.45
C ARG A 111 2.27 -14.18 0.11
N HIS A 112 1.42 -13.28 -0.37
CA HIS A 112 1.64 -12.54 -1.61
C HIS A 112 2.90 -11.68 -1.51
N GLU A 113 3.05 -10.92 -0.43
CA GLU A 113 4.26 -10.13 -0.13
C GLU A 113 5.50 -11.01 -0.05
N GLN A 114 5.42 -12.15 0.65
CA GLN A 114 6.53 -13.10 0.74
C GLN A 114 6.89 -13.68 -0.64
N GLN A 115 5.89 -13.99 -1.47
CA GLN A 115 6.10 -14.47 -2.83
C GLN A 115 6.74 -13.40 -3.72
N LEU A 116 6.33 -12.15 -3.60
CA LEU A 116 6.94 -11.03 -4.32
C LEU A 116 8.38 -10.83 -3.86
N ARG A 117 8.63 -10.85 -2.54
CA ARG A 117 9.97 -10.75 -1.97
C ARG A 117 10.88 -11.88 -2.45
N ALA A 118 10.41 -13.12 -2.51
CA ALA A 118 11.19 -14.25 -3.00
C ALA A 118 11.43 -14.20 -4.53
N GLN A 119 10.59 -13.48 -5.28
CA GLN A 119 10.79 -13.24 -6.70
C GLN A 119 11.83 -12.14 -6.94
N LEU A 120 11.73 -11.03 -6.19
CA LEU A 120 12.60 -9.86 -6.34
C LEU A 120 13.95 -10.02 -5.64
N HIS A 121 14.02 -10.80 -4.55
CA HIS A 121 15.23 -11.00 -3.77
C HIS A 121 15.57 -12.48 -3.71
N LYS A 122 16.78 -12.84 -4.16
CA LYS A 122 17.35 -14.18 -4.04
C LYS A 122 18.67 -14.10 -3.29
N GLU A 123 18.99 -15.14 -2.52
CA GLU A 123 20.23 -15.22 -1.75
C GLU A 123 20.81 -16.63 -1.89
N VAL A 124 22.14 -16.71 -2.03
CA VAL A 124 22.88 -17.98 -2.05
C VAL A 124 24.21 -17.80 -1.32
N ARG A 125 24.54 -18.77 -0.46
CA ARG A 125 25.86 -18.89 0.18
C ARG A 125 26.84 -19.68 -0.67
N VAL A 126 28.03 -19.14 -0.84
CA VAL A 126 29.18 -19.77 -1.50
C VAL A 126 30.47 -19.51 -0.71
N ALA A 127 31.50 -20.33 -0.91
CA ALA A 127 32.80 -20.05 -0.33
C ALA A 127 33.46 -18.85 -1.03
N SER A 128 34.28 -18.11 -0.28
CA SER A 128 35.20 -17.12 -0.84
C SER A 128 36.23 -17.78 -1.76
N ALA A 129 36.90 -17.00 -2.62
CA ALA A 129 37.89 -17.49 -3.58
C ALA A 129 39.04 -18.27 -2.90
N ASP A 130 39.42 -17.86 -1.68
CA ASP A 130 40.47 -18.52 -0.89
C ASP A 130 39.93 -19.72 -0.07
N GLY A 131 38.63 -19.99 -0.12
CA GLY A 131 37.97 -21.11 0.55
C GLY A 131 37.87 -20.99 2.08
N ASN A 132 38.34 -19.90 2.66
CA ASN A 132 38.49 -19.75 4.10
C ASN A 132 37.25 -19.18 4.80
N ASP A 133 36.39 -18.47 4.06
CA ASP A 133 35.19 -17.79 4.56
C ASP A 133 33.98 -18.07 3.66
N GLU A 134 32.77 -17.86 4.17
CA GLU A 134 31.53 -17.90 3.38
C GLU A 134 31.10 -16.48 2.98
N LEU A 135 30.56 -16.37 1.77
CA LEU A 135 29.99 -15.15 1.21
C LEU A 135 28.50 -15.33 0.97
N ASP A 136 27.72 -14.33 1.38
CA ASP A 136 26.31 -14.20 1.06
C ASP A 136 26.18 -13.44 -0.26
N ILE A 137 25.69 -14.12 -1.30
CA ILE A 137 25.46 -13.53 -2.61
C ILE A 137 23.98 -13.24 -2.77
N THR A 138 23.61 -11.96 -2.87
CA THR A 138 22.23 -11.53 -3.09
C THR A 138 22.00 -11.09 -4.53
N LEU A 139 20.80 -11.34 -5.04
CA LEU A 139 20.29 -10.79 -6.29
C LEU A 139 18.99 -10.06 -6.00
N ASP A 140 19.01 -8.74 -6.21
CA ASP A 140 17.92 -7.85 -5.93
C ASP A 140 17.41 -7.21 -7.23
N ILE A 141 16.23 -7.62 -7.69
CA ILE A 141 15.59 -7.13 -8.91
C ILE A 141 14.89 -5.80 -8.59
N VAL A 142 15.22 -4.77 -9.37
CA VAL A 142 14.56 -3.47 -9.35
C VAL A 142 13.52 -3.44 -10.48
N PRO A 143 12.22 -3.49 -10.14
CA PRO A 143 11.16 -3.43 -11.13
C PRO A 143 10.96 -1.97 -11.56
N ASP A 144 11.75 -1.51 -12.52
CA ASP A 144 11.57 -0.23 -13.19
C ASP A 144 10.71 -0.41 -14.46
N GLU A 145 9.86 0.58 -14.77
CA GLU A 145 8.95 0.52 -15.93
C GLU A 145 9.67 0.75 -17.28
N ILE A 146 10.85 1.39 -17.27
CA ILE A 146 11.61 1.77 -18.46
C ILE A 146 12.83 0.87 -18.63
N GLU A 147 13.60 0.65 -17.56
CA GLU A 147 14.84 -0.13 -17.61
C GLU A 147 14.97 -1.04 -16.38
N PRO A 148 14.29 -2.20 -16.35
CA PRO A 148 14.41 -3.15 -15.24
C PRO A 148 15.82 -3.75 -15.19
N TYR A 149 16.38 -3.83 -13.99
CA TYR A 149 17.70 -4.41 -13.74
C TYR A 149 17.72 -5.20 -12.44
N ALA A 150 18.81 -5.91 -12.19
CA ALA A 150 19.08 -6.51 -10.88
C ALA A 150 20.47 -6.14 -10.38
N LEU A 151 20.61 -6.05 -9.06
CA LEU A 151 21.88 -5.85 -8.36
C LEU A 151 22.34 -7.20 -7.82
N LEU A 152 23.53 -7.61 -8.24
CA LEU A 152 24.21 -8.78 -7.70
C LEU A 152 25.23 -8.28 -6.67
N THR A 153 25.04 -8.60 -5.40
CA THR A 153 25.85 -8.10 -4.28
C THR A 153 26.54 -9.27 -3.58
N ALA A 154 27.80 -9.10 -3.19
CA ALA A 154 28.54 -10.02 -2.35
C ALA A 154 28.74 -9.39 -0.97
N LEU A 155 28.32 -10.11 0.07
CA LEU A 155 28.48 -9.74 1.46
C LEU A 155 29.37 -10.78 2.16
N ASP A 156 30.24 -10.34 3.06
CA ASP A 156 31.01 -11.24 3.90
C ASP A 156 30.19 -11.77 5.10
N THR A 157 30.83 -12.59 5.96
CA THR A 157 30.17 -13.17 7.15
C THR A 157 29.71 -12.14 8.18
N PHE A 158 30.20 -10.90 8.12
CA PHE A 158 29.81 -9.79 8.98
C PHE A 158 28.74 -8.90 8.32
N GLY A 159 28.34 -9.21 7.10
CA GLY A 159 27.41 -8.41 6.30
C GLY A 159 28.06 -7.20 5.62
N GLU A 160 29.39 -7.12 5.56
CA GLU A 160 30.11 -6.07 4.85
C GLU A 160 30.07 -6.34 3.35
N GLN A 161 29.71 -5.32 2.57
CA GLN A 161 29.66 -5.41 1.12
C GLN A 161 31.06 -5.42 0.51
N LEU A 162 31.43 -6.54 -0.10
CA LEU A 162 32.69 -6.71 -0.82
C LEU A 162 32.60 -6.20 -2.27
N ALA A 163 31.47 -6.46 -2.93
CA ALA A 163 31.25 -6.08 -4.31
C ALA A 163 29.76 -5.95 -4.65
N GLN A 164 29.44 -5.13 -5.65
CA GLN A 164 28.12 -5.04 -6.24
C GLN A 164 28.23 -4.74 -7.73
N VAL A 165 27.44 -5.43 -8.56
CA VAL A 165 27.36 -5.20 -10.00
C VAL A 165 25.93 -5.25 -10.50
N GLN A 166 25.62 -4.45 -11.51
CA GLN A 166 24.33 -4.49 -12.20
C GLN A 166 24.31 -5.61 -13.23
N VAL A 167 23.30 -6.47 -13.18
CA VAL A 167 23.06 -7.57 -14.12
C VAL A 167 21.67 -7.45 -14.74
N ALA A 168 21.41 -8.24 -15.78
CA ALA A 168 20.07 -8.32 -16.36
C ALA A 168 19.04 -8.80 -15.30
N PRO A 169 17.79 -8.32 -15.33
CA PRO A 169 16.78 -8.65 -14.32
C PRO A 169 16.41 -10.14 -14.33
N ASN A 170 16.68 -10.84 -15.42
CA ASN A 170 16.47 -12.28 -15.58
C ASN A 170 17.72 -13.12 -15.25
N PHE A 171 18.77 -12.53 -14.68
CA PHE A 171 19.97 -13.25 -14.25
C PHE A 171 19.61 -14.38 -13.29
N LYS A 172 20.11 -15.59 -13.58
CA LYS A 172 19.81 -16.78 -12.78
C LYS A 172 20.85 -16.96 -11.68
N LEU A 173 20.57 -16.43 -10.50
CA LEU A 173 21.41 -16.71 -9.32
C LEU A 173 21.28 -18.18 -8.89
N SER A 174 22.41 -18.88 -8.87
CA SER A 174 22.60 -20.24 -8.40
C SER A 174 23.96 -20.36 -7.69
N LYS A 175 24.21 -21.45 -6.95
CA LYS A 175 25.53 -21.68 -6.33
C LYS A 175 26.67 -21.65 -7.33
N ALA A 176 26.48 -22.22 -8.52
CA ALA A 176 27.51 -22.27 -9.57
C ALA A 176 27.79 -20.88 -10.15
N SER A 177 26.76 -20.10 -10.48
CA SER A 177 26.93 -18.75 -11.03
C SER A 177 27.50 -17.78 -9.99
N ALA A 178 27.13 -17.95 -8.71
CA ALA A 178 27.68 -17.20 -7.60
C ALA A 178 29.18 -17.52 -7.40
N ALA A 179 29.55 -18.79 -7.34
CA ALA A 179 30.96 -19.20 -7.21
C ALA A 179 31.81 -18.71 -8.39
N ALA A 180 31.31 -18.84 -9.62
CA ALA A 180 32.00 -18.32 -10.81
C ALA A 180 32.19 -16.79 -10.77
N TRP A 181 31.25 -16.05 -10.18
CA TRP A 181 31.38 -14.61 -10.01
C TRP A 181 32.44 -14.24 -8.97
N VAL A 182 32.48 -14.97 -7.84
CA VAL A 182 33.51 -14.84 -6.81
C VAL A 182 34.91 -15.17 -7.35
N GLU A 183 35.05 -16.29 -8.08
CA GLU A 183 36.32 -16.72 -8.70
C GLU A 183 36.83 -15.73 -9.75
N ASN A 184 35.93 -14.98 -10.40
CA ASN A 184 36.27 -13.96 -11.38
C ASN A 184 36.47 -12.57 -10.75
N GLU A 185 36.82 -12.51 -9.46
CA GLU A 185 37.10 -11.27 -8.73
C GLU A 185 35.95 -10.25 -8.83
N PHE A 186 34.71 -10.75 -8.79
CA PHE A 186 33.48 -9.96 -8.85
C PHE A 186 33.25 -9.16 -10.15
N ARG A 187 33.95 -9.47 -11.25
CA ARG A 187 33.66 -8.85 -12.55
C ARG A 187 32.24 -9.17 -13.02
N ARG A 188 31.62 -8.22 -13.74
CA ARG A 188 30.25 -8.37 -14.25
C ARG A 188 30.05 -9.72 -14.98
N PRO A 189 29.10 -10.57 -14.53
CA PRO A 189 28.76 -11.79 -15.24
C PRO A 189 28.22 -11.48 -16.64
N GLY A 190 28.69 -12.23 -17.64
CA GLY A 190 28.22 -12.16 -19.02
C GLY A 190 27.10 -13.14 -19.34
#